data_AF-A0A1G3A6B6-F1
#
_entry.id   AF-A0A1G3A6B6-F1
#
_cell.length_a   1.000
_cell.length_b   1.000
_cell.length_c   1.000
_cell.angle_alpha   90.00
_cell.angle_beta   90.00
_cell.angle_gamma   90.00
#
_symmetry.space_group_name_H-M   'P 1'
#
loop_
_entity.id
_entity.type
_entity.pdbx_description
1 polymer ?
#
loop_
_entity_poly.entity_id
_entity_poly.type
_entity_poly.pdbx_seq_one_letter_code
_entity_poly.pdbx_strand_id
1 'polypeptide(L)'
;MRNPGSNPDDNPNLLAAAQATTVLLFSESNSRFLCEVHPDAAARFEQVMAGTAHRRIGQVIREAKFQVHAIGTPASRDEVRSANQPQGPLVINADLADLKEAWQAPLRWA
;
A
#
# COMPACT_ATOMS: atom_id res chain seq x y z
N MET A 1 27.61 28.33 -12.24
CA MET A 1 26.89 28.51 -10.96
C MET A 1 26.00 27.30 -10.73
N ARG A 2 26.38 26.38 -9.83
CA ARG A 2 25.48 25.30 -9.37
C ARG A 2 24.67 25.86 -8.20
N ASN A 3 23.35 25.70 -8.24
CA ASN A 3 22.47 26.13 -7.17
C ASN A 3 22.59 25.12 -6.01
N PRO A 4 23.13 25.49 -4.83
CA PRO A 4 23.21 24.60 -3.69
C PRO A 4 21.95 24.82 -2.85
N GLY A 5 20.94 23.95 -2.96
CA GLY A 5 19.80 24.07 -2.04
C GLY A 5 18.48 23.40 -2.39
N SER A 6 18.31 22.72 -3.54
CA SER A 6 17.11 21.90 -3.69
C SER A 6 17.27 20.62 -2.87
N ASN A 7 16.66 20.58 -1.67
CA ASN A 7 16.53 19.34 -0.92
C ASN A 7 15.76 18.36 -1.83
N PRO A 8 16.22 17.11 -2.05
CA PRO A 8 15.45 16.13 -2.83
C PRO A 8 14.00 15.96 -2.37
N ASP A 9 13.70 16.28 -1.11
CA ASP A 9 12.34 16.29 -0.54
C ASP A 9 11.44 17.43 -1.05
N ASP A 10 11.99 18.51 -1.61
CA ASP A 10 11.24 19.67 -2.14
C ASP A 10 10.66 19.42 -3.55
N ASN A 11 10.74 18.19 -4.07
CA ASN A 11 10.10 17.86 -5.34
C ASN A 11 8.57 17.80 -5.16
N PRO A 12 7.79 18.71 -5.79
CA PRO A 12 6.35 18.79 -5.59
C PRO A 12 5.61 17.50 -5.98
N ASN A 13 6.18 16.69 -6.88
CA ASN A 13 5.62 15.39 -7.24
C ASN A 13 5.80 14.33 -6.15
N LEU A 14 6.89 14.40 -5.37
CA LEU A 14 7.13 13.50 -4.24
C LEU A 14 6.23 13.87 -3.06
N LEU A 15 6.06 15.16 -2.78
CA LEU A 15 5.13 15.61 -1.73
C LEU A 15 3.68 15.22 -2.05
N ALA A 16 3.25 15.39 -3.30
CA ALA A 16 1.92 14.96 -3.73
C ALA A 16 1.73 13.44 -3.62
N ALA A 17 2.76 12.65 -3.99
CA ALA A 17 2.72 11.19 -3.84
C ALA A 17 2.71 10.74 -2.38
N ALA A 18 3.47 11.41 -1.50
CA ALA A 18 3.47 11.17 -0.07
C ALA A 18 2.11 11.51 0.56
N GLN A 19 1.52 12.66 0.21
CA GLN A 19 0.18 13.05 0.63
C GLN A 19 -0.88 12.04 0.17
N ALA A 20 -0.83 11.62 -1.10
CA ALA A 20 -1.74 10.61 -1.63
C ALA A 20 -1.59 9.27 -0.89
N THR A 21 -0.36 8.86 -0.57
CA THR A 21 -0.08 7.63 0.20
C THR A 21 -0.67 7.72 1.60
N THR A 22 -0.47 8.83 2.30
CA THR A 22 -1.06 9.07 3.62
C THR A 22 -2.59 9.00 3.58
N VAL A 23 -3.22 9.66 2.61
CA VAL A 23 -4.69 9.63 2.45
C VAL A 23 -5.19 8.20 2.20
N LEU A 24 -4.50 7.42 1.37
CA LEU A 24 -4.92 6.04 1.09
C LEU A 24 -4.79 5.12 2.29
N LEU A 25 -3.78 5.31 3.14
CA LEU A 25 -3.54 4.49 4.31
C LEU A 25 -4.46 4.82 5.49
N PHE A 26 -4.76 6.10 5.69
CA PHE A 26 -5.46 6.57 6.89
C PHE A 26 -6.86 7.13 6.62
N SER A 27 -7.37 7.04 5.38
CA SER A 27 -8.76 7.38 5.10
C SER A 27 -9.72 6.54 5.92
N GLU A 28 -10.81 7.16 6.39
CA GLU A 28 -11.94 6.52 7.09
C GLU A 28 -13.21 6.51 6.22
N SER A 29 -13.08 6.27 4.90
CA SER A 29 -14.24 6.12 4.03
C SER A 29 -15.05 4.85 4.35
N ASN A 30 -16.37 5.00 4.44
CA ASN A 30 -17.34 3.94 4.66
C ASN A 30 -17.43 2.96 3.48
N SER A 31 -18.09 1.82 3.72
CA SER A 31 -18.39 0.81 2.70
C SER A 31 -17.15 0.21 2.00
N ARG A 32 -16.01 0.16 2.71
CA ARG A 32 -14.79 -0.53 2.26
C ARG A 32 -14.63 -1.83 3.04
N PHE A 33 -14.54 -2.93 2.29
CA PHE A 33 -14.36 -4.27 2.85
C PHE A 33 -13.02 -4.83 2.37
N LEU A 34 -12.35 -5.56 3.25
CA LEU A 34 -11.17 -6.34 2.92
C LEU A 34 -11.54 -7.82 2.98
N CYS A 35 -11.11 -8.59 1.98
CA CYS A 35 -11.26 -10.03 1.97
C CYS A 35 -10.03 -10.69 1.36
N GLU A 36 -9.76 -11.92 1.78
CA GLU A 36 -8.75 -12.77 1.20
C GLU A 36 -9.41 -13.72 0.20
N VAL A 37 -8.78 -13.90 -0.97
CA VAL A 37 -9.28 -14.76 -2.04
C VAL A 37 -8.15 -15.69 -2.46
N HIS A 38 -8.43 -16.98 -2.51
CA HIS A 38 -7.47 -17.96 -3.02
C HIS A 38 -7.10 -17.61 -4.48
N PRO A 39 -5.84 -17.72 -4.92
CA PRO A 39 -5.42 -17.36 -6.28
C PRO A 39 -6.29 -17.98 -7.39
N ASP A 40 -6.65 -19.25 -7.24
CA ASP A 40 -7.49 -19.97 -8.21
C ASP A 40 -8.92 -19.42 -8.34
N ALA A 41 -9.40 -18.69 -7.32
CA ALA A 41 -10.72 -18.07 -7.30
C ALA A 41 -10.70 -16.59 -7.69
N ALA A 42 -9.52 -15.97 -7.83
CA ALA A 42 -9.37 -14.52 -8.02
C ALA A 42 -10.12 -14.01 -9.26
N ALA A 43 -9.92 -14.66 -10.42
CA ALA A 43 -10.58 -14.26 -11.66
C ALA A 43 -12.10 -14.35 -11.56
N ARG A 44 -12.62 -15.41 -10.91
CA ARG A 44 -14.07 -15.57 -10.71
C ARG A 44 -14.62 -14.52 -9.76
N PHE A 45 -13.89 -14.19 -8.70
CA PHE A 45 -14.26 -13.15 -7.74
C PHE A 45 -14.37 -11.78 -8.43
N GLU A 46 -13.37 -11.38 -9.22
CA GLU A 46 -13.38 -10.13 -9.96
C GLU A 46 -14.56 -10.04 -10.95
N GLN A 47 -14.91 -11.15 -11.60
CA GLN A 47 -16.11 -11.22 -12.45
C GLN A 47 -17.41 -11.03 -11.66
N VAL A 48 -17.54 -11.63 -10.47
CA VAL A 48 -18.73 -11.45 -9.60
C VAL A 48 -18.83 -10.00 -9.12
N MET A 49 -17.69 -9.38 -8.81
CA MET A 49 -17.61 -8.01 -8.33
C MET A 49 -17.71 -6.96 -9.45
N ALA A 50 -17.94 -7.37 -10.70
CA ALA A 50 -18.10 -6.45 -11.83
C ALA A 50 -19.21 -5.44 -11.57
N GLY A 51 -18.93 -4.16 -11.81
CA GLY A 51 -19.83 -3.05 -11.48
C GLY A 51 -19.71 -2.52 -10.05
N THR A 52 -18.97 -3.19 -9.16
CA THR A 52 -18.60 -2.68 -7.84
C THR A 52 -17.14 -2.24 -7.83
N ALA A 53 -16.83 -1.11 -7.18
CA ALA A 53 -15.44 -0.68 -7.02
C ALA A 53 -14.65 -1.68 -6.15
N HIS A 54 -13.67 -2.36 -6.74
CA HIS A 54 -12.81 -3.31 -6.05
C HIS A 54 -11.40 -3.29 -6.67
N ARG A 55 -10.42 -3.76 -5.88
CA ARG A 55 -9.03 -3.90 -6.33
C ARG A 55 -8.29 -4.90 -5.46
N ARG A 56 -7.40 -5.70 -6.05
CA ARG A 56 -6.40 -6.46 -5.31
C ARG A 56 -5.33 -5.51 -4.77
N ILE A 57 -5.27 -5.35 -3.45
CA ILE A 57 -4.35 -4.41 -2.78
C ILE A 57 -3.07 -5.06 -2.25
N GLY A 58 -2.96 -6.40 -2.28
CA GLY A 58 -1.80 -7.11 -1.78
C GLY A 58 -1.96 -8.63 -1.85
N GLN A 59 -1.13 -9.32 -1.08
CA GLN A 59 -1.12 -10.77 -0.91
C GLN A 59 -0.73 -11.11 0.53
N VAL A 60 -1.22 -12.24 1.02
CA VAL A 60 -0.74 -12.83 2.29
C VAL A 60 0.56 -13.57 2.00
N ILE A 61 1.58 -13.32 2.81
CA ILE A 61 2.87 -13.99 2.76
C ILE A 61 3.07 -14.83 4.02
N ARG A 62 4.07 -15.72 4.01
CA ARG A 62 4.33 -16.62 5.13
C ARG A 62 5.03 -15.90 6.28
N GLU A 63 5.85 -14.92 5.96
CA GLU A 63 6.66 -14.16 6.90
C GLU A 63 5.76 -13.32 7.82
N ALA A 64 6.16 -13.20 9.09
CA ALA A 64 5.45 -12.39 10.07
C ALA A 64 5.74 -10.87 9.91
N LYS A 65 5.65 -10.38 8.67
CA LYS A 65 5.95 -8.99 8.27
C LYS A 65 4.73 -8.32 7.67
N PHE A 66 4.57 -7.03 7.98
CA PHE A 66 3.63 -6.15 7.30
C PHE A 66 4.40 -5.17 6.41
N GLN A 67 4.15 -5.24 5.11
CA GLN A 67 4.82 -4.43 4.10
C GLN A 67 3.80 -3.62 3.30
N VAL A 68 4.05 -2.32 3.18
CA VAL A 68 3.24 -1.42 2.37
C VAL A 68 4.14 -0.69 1.40
N HIS A 69 3.77 -0.73 0.12
CA HIS A 69 4.39 0.06 -0.92
C HIS A 69 3.48 1.25 -1.26
N ALA A 70 4.08 2.43 -1.43
CA ALA A 70 3.37 3.59 -1.94
C ALA A 70 2.89 3.35 -3.37
N ILE A 71 2.00 4.22 -3.85
CA ILE A 71 1.69 4.25 -5.28
C ILE A 71 2.96 4.66 -6.03
N GLY A 72 3.43 3.78 -6.91
CA GLY A 72 4.50 4.09 -7.85
C GLY A 72 4.02 5.07 -8.92
N THR A 73 4.92 5.90 -9.42
CA THR A 73 4.69 6.58 -10.70
C THR A 73 4.68 5.52 -11.80
N PRO A 74 3.84 5.63 -12.84
CA PRO A 74 3.93 4.72 -13.96
C PRO A 74 5.31 4.86 -14.61
N ALA A 75 6.17 3.85 -14.41
CA ALA A 75 7.46 3.73 -15.08
C ALA A 75 7.23 3.36 -16.56
N SER A 76 7.09 4.40 -17.39
CA SER A 76 6.82 4.30 -18.84
C SER A 76 5.56 3.50 -19.23
N ARG A 77 5.12 3.67 -20.48
CA ARG A 77 3.99 2.92 -21.04
C ARG A 77 4.35 1.49 -21.45
N ASP A 78 5.63 1.17 -21.53
CA ASP A 78 6.14 -0.03 -22.21
C ASP A 78 6.68 -1.12 -21.26
N GLU A 79 6.71 -0.88 -19.95
CA GLU A 79 7.12 -1.91 -18.99
C GLU A 79 6.04 -2.99 -18.83
N VAL A 80 6.39 -4.22 -19.20
CA VAL A 80 5.58 -5.42 -18.94
C VAL A 80 5.55 -5.66 -17.43
N ARG A 81 4.39 -5.40 -16.82
CA ARG A 81 4.19 -5.47 -15.38
C ARG A 81 3.91 -6.91 -14.95
N SER A 82 4.72 -7.45 -14.04
CA SER A 82 4.32 -8.64 -13.30
C SER A 82 3.20 -8.26 -12.33
N ALA A 83 2.09 -8.99 -12.37
CA ALA A 83 0.93 -8.73 -11.53
C ALA A 83 1.29 -8.72 -10.03
N ASN A 84 2.37 -9.41 -9.64
CA ASN A 84 2.75 -9.61 -8.24
C ASN A 84 3.93 -8.74 -7.79
N GLN A 85 4.40 -7.81 -8.61
CA GLN A 85 5.53 -6.94 -8.24
C GLN A 85 5.03 -5.60 -7.68
N PRO A 86 5.52 -5.17 -6.50
CA PRO A 86 5.18 -3.86 -5.95
C PRO A 86 5.67 -2.75 -6.88
N GLN A 87 4.82 -1.73 -7.05
CA GLN A 87 5.01 -0.69 -8.06
C GLN A 87 5.73 0.56 -7.51
N GLY A 88 5.73 0.76 -6.19
CA GLY A 88 6.28 1.95 -5.56
C GLY A 88 7.23 1.64 -4.40
N PRO A 89 7.85 2.68 -3.82
CA PRO A 89 8.80 2.53 -2.74
C PRO A 89 8.13 1.85 -1.53
N LEU A 90 8.89 1.02 -0.83
CA LEU A 90 8.48 0.43 0.44
C LEU A 90 8.41 1.54 1.50
N VAL A 91 7.21 1.82 2.01
CA VAL A 91 6.96 2.89 2.98
C VAL A 91 6.68 2.38 4.39
N ILE A 92 6.24 1.13 4.53
CA ILE A 92 6.14 0.45 5.83
C ILE A 92 6.78 -0.92 5.69
N ASN A 93 7.66 -1.26 6.64
CA ASN A 93 8.24 -2.59 6.79
C ASN A 93 8.37 -2.87 8.29
N ALA A 94 7.37 -3.54 8.86
CA ALA A 94 7.26 -3.78 10.29
C ALA A 94 7.07 -5.27 10.60
N ASP A 95 7.52 -5.70 11.78
CA ASP A 95 7.16 -7.00 12.32
C ASP A 95 5.71 -6.99 12.82
N LEU A 96 4.96 -8.05 12.53
CA LEU A 96 3.57 -8.16 12.99
C LEU A 96 3.48 -8.16 14.53
N ALA A 97 4.52 -8.66 15.21
CA ALA A 97 4.60 -8.64 16.67
C ALA A 97 4.63 -7.21 17.22
N ASP A 98 5.43 -6.32 16.62
CA ASP A 98 5.55 -4.93 17.06
C ASP A 98 4.24 -4.17 16.86
N LEU A 99 3.58 -4.37 15.71
CA LEU A 99 2.28 -3.76 15.43
C LEU A 99 1.21 -4.24 16.41
N LYS A 100 1.18 -5.55 16.69
CA LYS A 100 0.25 -6.14 17.65
C LYS A 100 0.49 -5.57 19.05
N GLU A 101 1.75 -5.48 19.47
CA GLU A 101 2.10 -4.96 20.78
C GLU A 101 1.76 -3.48 20.93
N ALA A 102 2.08 -2.66 19.94
CA ALA A 102 1.72 -1.24 19.91
C ALA A 102 0.20 -1.02 20.02
N TRP A 103 -0.60 -1.93 19.45
CA TRP A 103 -2.07 -1.89 19.57
C TRP A 103 -2.56 -2.38 20.95
N GLN A 104 -1.95 -3.42 21.51
CA GLN A 104 -2.40 -3.99 22.78
C GLN A 104 -1.95 -3.17 24.00
N ALA A 105 -0.81 -2.50 23.93
CA ALA A 105 -0.23 -1.80 25.08
C ALA A 105 -1.15 -0.73 25.70
N PRO A 106 -1.83 0.14 24.92
CA PRO A 106 -2.76 1.12 25.47
C PRO A 106 -3.96 0.52 26.20
N LEU A 107 -4.29 -0.76 25.98
CA LEU A 107 -5.43 -1.43 26.63
C LEU A 107 -5.05 -2.09 27.96
N ARG A 108 -3.75 -2.24 28.24
CA ARG A 108 -3.22 -2.84 29.48
C ARG A 108 -2.98 -1.76 30.53
N TRP A 109 -4.01 -0.97 30.85
CA TRP A 109 -3.92 -0.01 31.95
C TRP A 109 -3.65 -0.74 33.26
N ALA A 110 -2.38 -0.78 33.65
CA ALA A 110 -1.83 -1.27 34.90
C ALA A 110 -0.83 -0.26 35.41
#